data_AF-A0A1B2F397-F1
#
_entry.id   AF-A0A1B2F397-F1
#
_cell.length_a   1.000
_cell.length_b   1.000
_cell.length_c   1.000
_cell.angle_alpha   90.00
_cell.angle_beta   90.00
_cell.angle_gamma   90.00
#
_symmetry.space_group_name_H-M   'P 1'
#
loop_
_entity.id
_entity.type
_entity.pdbx_description
1 polymer ?
#
loop_
_entity_poly.entity_id
_entity_poly.type
_entity_poly.pdbx_seq_one_letter_code
_entity_poly.pdbx_strand_id
1 'polypeptide(L)'
;MTEAVLQQGAIAAAHDTSTLKDLVRDFISMALIVRRGRQVTSVQAFEDSVERFFTLLEREARAANYSVEQVKDTQYALCAFLDESVLRSGDNELRRHFELQPLQFRYFGVHLAGEGFFEKIDALRADVKQNLDVLEVYHLCLALGFEGKFSVGQKDQLRYLANTLGQDISRYRKPPKTLSPDWALPDQVSQMLRHEVPLWVYLALIALVCVGVYLTLDWLLDKDVAALSEQIRQLFSA
;
A
#
# COMPACT_ATOMS: atom_id res chain seq x y z
N MET A 1 20.11 27.90 37.60
CA MET A 1 18.84 27.46 37.00
C MET A 1 19.15 26.93 35.61
N THR A 2 19.28 25.60 35.54
CA THR A 2 19.09 24.72 34.36
C THR A 2 19.69 25.16 33.02
N GLU A 3 20.98 24.84 32.85
CA GLU A 3 21.50 24.32 31.59
C GLU A 3 20.77 23.00 31.27
N ALA A 4 20.06 22.97 30.14
CA ALA A 4 19.58 21.73 29.53
C ALA A 4 20.46 21.44 28.31
N VAL A 5 21.59 20.80 28.59
CA VAL A 5 22.15 19.78 27.71
C VAL A 5 21.04 18.77 27.40
N LEU A 6 20.86 18.40 26.13
CA LEU A 6 20.75 17.00 25.69
C LEU A 6 20.76 16.94 24.15
N GLN A 7 21.96 16.61 23.66
CA GLN A 7 22.19 15.58 22.65
C GLN A 7 21.64 15.81 21.22
N GLN A 8 22.32 16.68 20.47
CA GLN A 8 22.36 16.64 19.00
C GLN A 8 23.39 15.64 18.42
N GLY A 9 23.81 14.66 19.23
CA GLY A 9 24.79 13.65 18.83
C GLY A 9 24.16 12.27 18.71
N ALA A 10 23.76 11.89 17.49
CA ALA A 10 23.79 10.52 16.93
C ALA A 10 22.87 10.39 15.70
N ILE A 11 23.25 10.95 14.55
CA ILE A 11 22.75 10.47 13.23
C ILE A 11 23.90 9.82 12.43
N ALA A 12 25.03 9.54 13.09
CA ALA A 12 26.07 8.66 12.57
C ALA A 12 25.90 7.29 13.22
N ALA A 13 24.85 6.56 12.84
CA ALA A 13 24.63 5.18 13.26
C ALA A 13 24.47 4.30 12.02
N ALA A 14 25.53 3.52 11.74
CA ALA A 14 25.61 2.39 10.83
C ALA A 14 25.19 2.62 9.37
N HIS A 15 26.17 2.77 8.46
CA HIS A 15 25.99 2.26 7.10
C HIS A 15 25.96 0.73 7.16
N ASP A 16 24.82 0.19 7.60
CA ASP A 16 24.38 -1.10 7.09
C ASP A 16 24.32 -0.98 5.57
N THR A 17 24.56 -2.06 4.84
CA THR A 17 24.66 -1.99 3.36
C THR A 17 23.28 -1.61 2.81
N SER A 18 23.01 -0.32 2.60
CA SER A 18 21.69 0.19 2.25
C SER A 18 21.27 -0.39 0.91
N THR A 19 20.33 -1.33 0.94
CA THR A 19 19.75 -1.89 -0.25
C THR A 19 18.86 -0.87 -0.93
N LEU A 20 18.66 -1.01 -2.25
CA LEU A 20 17.81 -0.09 -3.00
C LEU A 20 16.38 -0.01 -2.44
N LYS A 21 15.86 -1.12 -1.91
CA LYS A 21 14.61 -1.18 -1.14
C LYS A 21 14.58 -0.24 0.07
N ASP A 22 15.68 -0.10 0.79
CA ASP A 22 15.76 0.76 1.98
C ASP A 22 15.78 2.23 1.56
N LEU A 23 16.52 2.56 0.49
CA LEU A 23 16.58 3.91 -0.08
C LEU A 23 15.22 4.41 -0.56
N VAL A 24 14.36 3.51 -1.06
CA VAL A 24 13.02 3.87 -1.58
C VAL A 24 11.90 3.83 -0.53
N ARG A 25 12.19 3.42 0.70
CA ARG A 25 11.17 3.16 1.74
C ARG A 25 10.33 4.39 2.08
N ASP A 26 10.98 5.55 2.20
CA ASP A 26 10.30 6.80 2.55
C ASP A 26 9.38 7.27 1.42
N PHE A 27 9.82 7.12 0.16
CA PHE A 27 9.00 7.42 -1.00
C PHE A 27 7.79 6.50 -1.10
N ILE A 28 7.98 5.20 -0.90
CA ILE A 28 6.89 4.23 -0.89
C ILE A 28 5.89 4.57 0.22
N SER A 29 6.37 4.95 1.40
CA SER A 29 5.51 5.37 2.52
C SER A 29 4.69 6.60 2.16
N MET A 30 5.31 7.61 1.54
CA MET A 30 4.63 8.80 1.01
C MET A 30 3.54 8.41 -0.02
N ALA A 31 3.87 7.54 -0.98
CA ALA A 31 2.93 7.07 -2.01
C ALA A 31 1.69 6.39 -1.40
N LEU A 32 1.90 5.53 -0.39
CA LEU A 32 0.83 4.84 0.32
C LEU A 32 -0.03 5.80 1.17
N ILE A 33 0.57 6.82 1.76
CA ILE A 33 -0.16 7.86 2.50
C ILE A 33 -1.09 8.62 1.56
N VAL A 34 -0.61 8.99 0.36
CA VAL A 34 -1.42 9.65 -0.67
C VAL A 34 -2.56 8.76 -1.13
N ARG A 35 -2.30 7.48 -1.38
CA ARG A 35 -3.32 6.50 -1.78
C ARG A 35 -4.47 6.39 -0.79
N ARG A 36 -4.22 6.58 0.51
CA ARG A 36 -5.25 6.59 1.57
C ARG A 36 -6.11 7.86 1.57
N GLY A 37 -5.86 8.82 0.69
CA GLY A 37 -6.66 10.04 0.56
C GLY A 37 -6.36 11.09 1.64
N ARG A 38 -5.20 11.03 2.32
CA ARG A 38 -4.77 12.16 3.15
C ARG A 38 -4.52 13.37 2.28
N GLN A 39 -5.18 14.48 2.60
CA GLN A 39 -5.04 15.71 1.84
C GLN A 39 -3.60 16.21 1.90
N VAL A 40 -3.00 16.32 0.73
CA VAL A 40 -1.74 17.01 0.53
C VAL A 40 -2.03 18.51 0.54
N THR A 41 -1.27 19.28 1.32
CA THR A 41 -1.51 20.72 1.51
C THR A 41 -1.27 21.54 0.24
N SER A 42 -0.41 21.08 -0.68
CA SER A 42 -0.09 21.75 -1.95
C SER A 42 0.45 20.74 -2.96
N VAL A 43 0.01 20.84 -4.21
CA VAL A 43 0.52 20.04 -5.34
C VAL A 43 1.99 20.36 -5.61
N GLN A 44 2.37 21.64 -5.61
CA GLN A 44 3.77 22.06 -5.83
C GLN A 44 4.70 21.50 -4.76
N ALA A 45 4.33 21.61 -3.48
CA ALA A 45 5.15 21.08 -2.39
C ALA A 45 5.35 19.56 -2.50
N PHE A 46 4.38 18.84 -3.06
CA PHE A 46 4.49 17.42 -3.33
C PHE A 46 5.43 17.11 -4.49
N GLU A 47 5.32 17.83 -5.60
CA GLU A 47 6.24 17.69 -6.74
C GLU A 47 7.69 18.02 -6.32
N ASP A 48 7.91 19.08 -5.54
CA ASP A 48 9.21 19.42 -4.97
C ASP A 48 9.74 18.32 -4.04
N SER A 49 8.85 17.62 -3.33
CA SER A 49 9.23 16.47 -2.49
C SER A 49 9.67 15.28 -3.34
N VAL A 50 8.98 15.00 -4.44
CA VAL A 50 9.33 13.94 -5.39
C VAL A 50 10.68 14.24 -6.05
N GLU A 51 10.90 15.47 -6.51
CA GLU A 51 12.16 15.87 -7.15
C GLU A 51 13.36 15.80 -6.20
N ARG A 52 13.20 16.32 -4.98
CA ARG A 52 14.21 16.19 -3.92
C ARG A 52 14.51 14.73 -3.62
N PHE A 53 13.49 13.88 -3.56
CA PHE A 53 13.68 12.46 -3.33
C PHE A 53 14.46 11.79 -4.46
N PHE A 54 14.14 12.05 -5.74
CA PHE A 54 14.90 11.48 -6.86
C PHE A 54 16.36 11.96 -6.90
N THR A 55 16.60 13.22 -6.58
CA THR A 55 17.96 13.77 -6.46
C THR A 55 18.75 13.06 -5.35
N LEU A 56 18.10 12.83 -4.21
CA LEU A 56 18.70 12.11 -3.08
C LEU A 56 18.97 10.64 -3.44
N LEU A 57 18.00 9.96 -4.03
CA LEU A 57 18.11 8.56 -4.47
C LEU A 57 19.26 8.39 -5.44
N GLU A 58 19.42 9.28 -6.43
CA GLU A 58 20.56 9.24 -7.36
C GLU A 58 21.90 9.42 -6.67
N ARG A 59 21.98 10.29 -5.66
CA ARG A 59 23.21 10.51 -4.91
C ARG A 59 23.57 9.28 -4.07
N GLU A 60 22.61 8.76 -3.30
CA GLU A 60 22.82 7.65 -2.39
C GLU A 60 23.04 6.33 -3.13
N ALA A 61 22.29 6.08 -4.20
CA ALA A 61 22.47 4.88 -5.00
C ALA A 61 23.83 4.89 -5.74
N ARG A 62 24.30 6.05 -6.23
CA ARG A 62 25.66 6.16 -6.77
C ARG A 62 26.73 5.92 -5.71
N ALA A 63 26.54 6.44 -4.50
CA ALA A 63 27.45 6.18 -3.38
C ALA A 63 27.50 4.68 -3.00
N ALA A 64 26.39 3.97 -3.20
CA ALA A 64 26.27 2.51 -3.03
C ALA A 64 26.70 1.68 -4.26
N ASN A 65 27.31 2.31 -5.29
CA ASN A 65 27.79 1.68 -6.53
C ASN A 65 26.71 1.08 -7.46
N TYR A 66 25.46 1.55 -7.38
CA TYR A 66 24.46 1.19 -8.39
C TYR A 66 24.73 1.92 -9.71
N SER A 67 24.45 1.25 -10.83
CA SER A 67 24.59 1.85 -12.16
C SER A 67 23.51 2.91 -12.40
N VAL A 68 23.78 3.85 -13.31
CA VAL A 68 22.80 4.86 -13.72
C VAL A 68 21.51 4.20 -14.26
N GLU A 69 21.65 3.07 -14.96
CA GLU A 69 20.52 2.31 -15.50
C GLU A 69 19.66 1.72 -14.37
N GLN A 70 20.27 1.11 -13.35
CA GLN A 70 19.56 0.56 -12.20
C GLN A 70 18.79 1.65 -11.43
N VAL A 71 19.39 2.83 -11.28
CA VAL A 71 18.72 3.98 -10.65
C VAL A 71 17.54 4.47 -11.49
N LYS A 72 17.71 4.57 -12.82
CA LYS A 72 16.63 4.98 -13.73
C LYS A 72 15.48 3.98 -13.75
N ASP A 73 15.75 2.68 -13.79
CA ASP A 73 14.72 1.65 -13.75
C ASP A 73 13.97 1.66 -12.40
N THR A 74 14.68 1.97 -11.32
CA THR A 74 14.06 2.16 -10.00
C THR A 74 13.15 3.38 -9.99
N GLN A 75 13.63 4.54 -10.45
CA GLN A 75 12.80 5.74 -10.58
C GLN A 75 11.57 5.49 -11.48
N TYR A 76 11.72 4.70 -12.55
CA TYR A 76 10.61 4.32 -13.43
C TYR A 76 9.54 3.55 -12.68
N ALA A 77 9.93 2.51 -11.92
CA ALA A 77 9.00 1.75 -11.09
C ALA A 77 8.28 2.62 -10.06
N LEU A 78 9.02 3.55 -9.43
CA LEU A 78 8.48 4.48 -8.44
C LEU A 78 7.50 5.48 -9.05
N CYS A 79 7.79 6.05 -10.22
CA CYS A 79 6.86 6.92 -10.95
C CYS A 79 5.57 6.17 -11.29
N ALA A 80 5.68 5.00 -11.91
CA ALA A 80 4.51 4.19 -12.27
C ALA A 80 3.64 3.87 -11.04
N PHE A 81 4.28 3.46 -9.93
CA PHE A 81 3.59 3.16 -8.68
C PHE A 81 2.94 4.39 -8.05
N LEU A 82 3.62 5.54 -8.07
CA LEU A 82 3.10 6.77 -7.48
C LEU A 82 1.93 7.31 -8.28
N ASP A 83 2.02 7.35 -9.60
CA ASP A 83 0.93 7.77 -10.48
C ASP A 83 -0.31 6.91 -10.26
N GLU A 84 -0.17 5.58 -10.23
CA GLU A 84 -1.29 4.68 -9.94
C GLU A 84 -1.84 4.90 -8.51
N SER A 85 -0.98 5.17 -7.54
CA SER A 85 -1.38 5.44 -6.15
C SER A 85 -2.17 6.75 -6.02
N VAL A 86 -1.78 7.80 -6.76
CA VAL A 86 -2.48 9.08 -6.82
C VAL A 86 -3.82 8.92 -7.53
N LEU A 87 -3.88 8.21 -8.66
CA LEU A 87 -5.13 7.94 -9.40
C LEU A 87 -6.13 7.12 -8.58
N ARG A 88 -5.64 6.26 -7.67
CA ARG A 88 -6.46 5.51 -6.71
C ARG A 88 -6.84 6.29 -5.46
N SER A 89 -6.28 7.48 -5.26
CA SER A 89 -6.75 8.36 -4.19
C SER A 89 -8.16 8.86 -4.52
N GLY A 90 -8.93 9.23 -3.50
CA GLY A 90 -10.24 9.84 -3.68
C GLY A 90 -10.17 11.12 -4.52
N ASP A 91 -11.31 11.73 -4.83
CA ASP A 91 -11.32 13.00 -5.57
C ASP A 91 -10.62 14.11 -4.76
N ASN A 92 -9.46 14.56 -5.27
CA ASN A 92 -8.65 15.61 -4.67
C ASN A 92 -7.89 16.38 -5.78
N GLU A 93 -7.35 17.55 -5.43
CA GLU A 93 -6.64 18.40 -6.39
C GLU A 93 -5.38 17.72 -6.96
N LEU A 94 -4.70 16.90 -6.16
CA LEU A 94 -3.51 16.18 -6.58
C LEU A 94 -3.81 15.18 -7.69
N ARG A 95 -4.90 14.42 -7.57
CA ARG A 95 -5.38 13.49 -8.58
C ARG A 95 -5.71 14.21 -9.87
N ARG A 96 -6.48 15.30 -9.80
CA ARG A 96 -6.82 16.10 -11.00
C ARG A 96 -5.58 16.65 -11.71
N HIS A 97 -4.55 17.05 -10.95
CA HIS A 97 -3.27 17.46 -11.52
C HIS A 97 -2.54 16.31 -12.21
N PHE A 98 -2.43 15.15 -11.55
CA PHE A 98 -1.72 13.97 -12.07
C PHE A 98 -2.45 13.30 -13.24
N GLU A 99 -3.78 13.43 -13.35
CA GLU A 99 -4.54 13.02 -14.53
C GLU A 99 -4.12 13.80 -15.78
N LEU A 100 -3.73 15.07 -15.63
CA LEU A 100 -3.27 15.93 -16.73
C LEU A 100 -1.77 15.80 -16.97
N GLN A 101 -0.97 15.71 -15.90
CA GLN A 101 0.49 15.69 -15.95
C GLN A 101 1.06 14.61 -15.02
N PRO A 102 0.99 13.32 -15.42
CA PRO A 102 1.51 12.23 -14.62
C PRO A 102 3.05 12.22 -14.62
N LEU A 103 3.66 11.70 -13.55
CA LEU A 103 5.12 11.69 -13.39
C LEU A 103 5.82 10.83 -14.44
N GLN A 104 5.20 9.71 -14.84
CA GLN A 104 5.69 8.87 -15.94
C GLN A 104 5.92 9.67 -17.23
N PHE A 105 5.05 10.64 -17.52
CA PHE A 105 5.20 11.49 -18.70
C PHE A 105 6.28 12.54 -18.47
N ARG A 106 6.27 13.18 -17.29
CA ARG A 106 7.21 14.26 -16.96
C ARG A 106 8.67 13.79 -16.91
N TYR A 107 8.94 12.61 -16.32
CA TYR A 107 10.31 12.10 -16.14
C TYR A 107 10.77 11.18 -17.27
N PHE A 108 9.86 10.43 -17.90
CA PHE A 108 10.22 9.40 -18.88
C PHE A 108 9.59 9.61 -20.26
N GLY A 109 8.71 10.61 -20.43
CA GLY A 109 8.05 10.88 -21.71
C GLY A 109 7.09 9.78 -22.16
N VAL A 110 6.62 8.94 -21.23
CA VAL A 110 5.74 7.80 -21.53
C VAL A 110 4.36 7.97 -20.89
N HIS A 111 3.33 7.47 -21.56
CA HIS A 111 1.95 7.45 -21.04
C HIS A 111 1.50 6.08 -20.55
N LEU A 112 2.21 5.01 -20.94
CA LEU A 112 1.85 3.61 -20.69
C LEU A 112 2.85 2.94 -19.73
N ALA A 113 3.26 3.60 -18.64
CA ALA A 113 4.18 2.95 -17.70
C ALA A 113 3.54 1.75 -16.99
N GLY A 114 2.20 1.68 -16.92
CA GLY A 114 1.49 0.48 -16.46
C GLY A 114 1.73 -0.76 -17.32
N GLU A 115 2.10 -0.62 -18.60
CA GLU A 115 2.52 -1.71 -19.48
C GLU A 115 4.03 -1.90 -19.45
N GLY A 116 4.77 -0.80 -19.65
CA GLY A 116 6.23 -0.79 -19.67
C GLY A 116 6.88 -1.24 -18.36
N PHE A 117 6.17 -1.14 -17.22
CA PHE A 117 6.62 -1.71 -15.94
C PHE A 117 6.86 -3.22 -16.06
N PHE A 118 5.98 -3.94 -16.74
CA PHE A 118 6.10 -5.39 -16.89
C PHE A 118 7.14 -5.77 -17.96
N GLU A 119 7.26 -4.97 -19.03
CA GLU A 119 8.34 -5.13 -20.01
C GLU A 119 9.72 -4.95 -19.37
N LYS A 120 9.83 -4.00 -18.43
CA LYS A 120 11.04 -3.79 -17.63
C LYS A 120 11.34 -4.96 -16.72
N ILE A 121 10.34 -5.56 -16.07
CA ILE A 121 10.55 -6.80 -15.30
C ILE A 121 11.13 -7.90 -16.20
N ASP A 122 10.55 -8.12 -17.38
CA ASP A 122 11.01 -9.17 -18.29
C ASP A 122 12.44 -8.91 -18.79
N ALA A 123 12.79 -7.65 -19.10
CA ALA A 123 14.14 -7.27 -19.48
C ALA A 123 15.16 -7.46 -18.34
N LEU A 124 14.82 -7.02 -17.12
CA LEU A 124 15.70 -7.13 -15.95
C LEU A 124 15.91 -8.59 -15.52
N ARG A 125 14.93 -9.47 -15.77
CA ARG A 125 15.02 -10.91 -15.51
C ARG A 125 16.01 -11.65 -16.42
N ALA A 126 16.50 -11.01 -17.49
CA ALA A 126 17.59 -11.58 -18.29
C ALA A 126 18.87 -11.78 -17.46
N ASP A 127 19.14 -10.89 -16.49
CA ASP A 127 20.19 -11.06 -15.47
C ASP A 127 19.65 -10.69 -14.08
N VAL A 128 18.96 -11.66 -13.45
CA VAL A 128 18.39 -11.50 -12.10
C VAL A 128 19.47 -11.19 -11.06
N LYS A 129 20.68 -11.72 -11.22
CA LYS A 129 21.74 -11.56 -10.22
C LYS A 129 22.27 -10.13 -10.22
N GLN A 130 22.47 -9.55 -11.40
CA GLN A 130 22.92 -8.16 -11.54
C GLN A 130 21.82 -7.18 -11.13
N ASN A 131 20.55 -7.48 -11.46
CA ASN A 131 19.42 -6.59 -11.25
C ASN A 131 18.59 -6.91 -10.01
N LEU A 132 19.14 -7.70 -9.08
CA LEU A 132 18.42 -8.24 -7.93
C LEU A 132 17.70 -7.14 -7.15
N ASP A 133 18.43 -6.08 -6.78
CA ASP A 133 17.90 -5.02 -5.92
C ASP A 133 16.88 -4.12 -6.63
N VAL A 134 16.97 -4.00 -7.96
CA VAL A 134 15.96 -3.31 -8.79
C VAL A 134 14.69 -4.15 -8.90
N LEU A 135 14.82 -5.43 -9.27
CA LEU A 135 13.71 -6.38 -9.33
C LEU A 135 12.97 -6.48 -8.00
N GLU A 136 13.71 -6.33 -6.91
CA GLU A 136 13.21 -6.23 -5.56
C GLU A 136 12.29 -5.01 -5.31
N VAL A 137 12.63 -3.84 -5.85
CA VAL A 137 11.77 -2.66 -5.81
C VAL A 137 10.51 -2.88 -6.65
N TYR A 138 10.64 -3.47 -7.84
CA TYR A 138 9.48 -3.84 -8.68
C TYR A 138 8.55 -4.81 -7.94
N HIS A 139 9.11 -5.86 -7.32
CA HIS A 139 8.36 -6.80 -6.51
C HIS A 139 7.68 -6.13 -5.31
N LEU A 140 8.34 -5.16 -4.66
CA LEU A 140 7.75 -4.37 -3.59
C LEU A 140 6.52 -3.58 -4.08
N CYS A 141 6.61 -2.92 -5.24
CA CYS A 141 5.46 -2.21 -5.83
C CYS A 141 4.28 -3.17 -6.09
N LEU A 142 4.54 -4.37 -6.63
CA LEU A 142 3.52 -5.41 -6.83
C LEU A 142 2.88 -5.87 -5.52
N ALA A 143 3.69 -6.13 -4.49
CA ALA A 143 3.22 -6.54 -3.16
C ALA A 143 2.34 -5.47 -2.49
N LEU A 144 2.60 -4.19 -2.77
CA LEU A 144 1.80 -3.04 -2.33
C LEU A 144 0.57 -2.79 -3.20
N GLY A 145 0.32 -3.68 -4.16
CA GLY A 145 -0.89 -3.71 -4.96
C GLY A 145 -0.84 -2.86 -6.22
N PHE A 146 0.35 -2.60 -6.78
CA PHE A 146 0.46 -2.13 -8.15
C PHE A 146 -0.19 -3.14 -9.12
N GLU A 147 -1.05 -2.69 -10.03
CA GLU A 147 -1.73 -3.57 -11.00
C GLU A 147 -1.37 -3.25 -12.45
N GLY A 148 -1.16 -1.97 -12.79
CA GLY A 148 -0.84 -1.51 -14.14
C GLY A 148 -1.84 -2.06 -15.17
N LYS A 149 -1.31 -2.63 -16.26
CA LYS A 149 -2.11 -3.24 -17.35
C LYS A 149 -3.05 -4.36 -16.90
N PHE A 150 -2.82 -4.98 -15.73
CA PHE A 150 -3.64 -6.09 -15.22
C PHE A 150 -4.82 -5.62 -14.34
N SER A 151 -5.02 -4.31 -14.20
CA SER A 151 -6.14 -3.74 -13.42
C SER A 151 -7.53 -4.21 -13.92
N VAL A 152 -7.67 -4.50 -15.21
CA VAL A 152 -8.92 -4.98 -15.83
C VAL A 152 -8.87 -6.49 -16.06
N GLY A 153 -9.41 -7.26 -15.10
CA GLY A 153 -9.81 -8.66 -15.31
C GLY A 153 -8.72 -9.73 -15.31
N GLN A 154 -7.45 -9.38 -15.07
CA GLN A 154 -6.31 -10.33 -15.15
C GLN A 154 -5.52 -10.45 -13.83
N LYS A 155 -6.23 -10.36 -12.69
CA LYS A 155 -5.61 -10.38 -11.35
C LYS A 155 -4.86 -11.70 -11.04
N ASP A 156 -5.29 -12.83 -11.58
CA ASP A 156 -4.61 -14.11 -11.35
C ASP A 156 -3.26 -14.19 -12.08
N GLN A 157 -3.16 -13.63 -13.29
CA GLN A 157 -1.89 -13.52 -14.01
C GLN A 157 -0.91 -12.61 -13.29
N LEU A 158 -1.39 -11.49 -12.74
CA LEU A 158 -0.60 -10.60 -11.91
C LEU A 158 -0.04 -11.32 -10.66
N ARG A 159 -0.88 -12.10 -9.98
CA ARG A 159 -0.47 -12.90 -8.80
C ARG A 159 0.57 -13.94 -9.17
N TYR A 160 0.37 -14.65 -10.28
CA TYR A 160 1.32 -15.63 -10.78
C TYR A 160 2.69 -14.98 -11.07
N LEU A 161 2.68 -13.83 -11.74
CA LEU A 161 3.90 -13.08 -12.05
C LEU A 161 4.61 -12.60 -10.78
N ALA A 162 3.87 -12.00 -9.83
CA ALA A 162 4.43 -11.54 -8.57
C ALA A 162 5.06 -12.68 -7.77
N ASN A 163 4.38 -13.83 -7.67
CA ASN A 163 4.90 -15.01 -6.99
C ASN A 163 6.16 -15.57 -7.67
N THR A 164 6.16 -15.66 -9.00
CA THR A 164 7.32 -16.15 -9.76
C THR A 164 8.52 -15.21 -9.60
N LEU A 165 8.29 -13.90 -9.66
CA LEU A 165 9.33 -12.90 -9.44
C LEU A 165 9.89 -12.98 -8.01
N GLY A 166 9.03 -13.16 -7.00
CA GLY A 166 9.45 -13.36 -5.61
C GLY A 166 10.31 -14.61 -5.43
N GLN A 167 9.95 -15.71 -6.08
CA GLN A 167 10.74 -16.95 -6.08
C GLN A 167 12.11 -16.73 -6.74
N ASP A 168 12.16 -16.08 -7.90
CA ASP A 168 13.42 -15.75 -8.59
C ASP A 168 14.33 -14.92 -7.68
N ILE A 169 13.81 -13.86 -7.06
CA ILE A 169 14.57 -13.02 -6.11
C ILE A 169 15.07 -13.85 -4.92
N SER A 170 14.21 -14.67 -4.32
CA SER A 170 14.57 -15.49 -3.15
C SER A 170 15.68 -16.51 -3.44
N ARG A 171 15.77 -16.99 -4.68
CA ARG A 171 16.79 -17.94 -5.12
C ARG A 171 18.19 -17.33 -5.13
N TYR A 172 18.30 -16.06 -5.47
CA TYR A 172 19.58 -15.35 -5.58
C TYR A 172 19.93 -14.55 -4.32
N ARG A 173 18.94 -14.15 -3.53
CA ARG A 173 19.17 -13.52 -2.23
C ARG A 173 19.55 -14.59 -1.20
N LYS A 174 20.80 -14.58 -0.76
CA LYS A 174 21.22 -15.43 0.36
C LYS A 174 20.37 -15.06 1.58
N PRO A 175 19.78 -16.03 2.30
CA PRO A 175 19.10 -15.72 3.55
C PRO A 175 20.11 -15.01 4.45
N PRO A 176 19.74 -13.86 5.06
CA PRO A 176 20.64 -13.19 5.98
C PRO A 176 21.07 -14.18 7.05
N LYS A 177 22.35 -14.10 7.41
CA LYS A 177 23.00 -14.97 8.39
C LYS A 177 22.35 -14.69 9.75
N THR A 178 21.29 -15.44 10.04
CA THR A 178 20.57 -15.66 11.29
C THR A 178 20.90 -14.74 12.48
N LEU A 179 19.91 -13.95 12.90
CA LEU A 179 19.75 -13.53 14.31
C LEU A 179 18.35 -13.86 14.86
N SER A 180 17.71 -14.95 14.41
CA SER A 180 16.65 -15.72 15.10
C SER A 180 16.11 -16.81 14.13
N PRO A 181 15.62 -17.98 14.59
CA PRO A 181 14.95 -18.97 13.74
C PRO A 181 13.55 -18.57 13.23
N ASP A 182 12.92 -17.55 13.84
CA ASP A 182 11.48 -17.25 13.65
C ASP A 182 11.18 -15.93 12.90
N TRP A 183 12.15 -15.31 12.23
CA TRP A 183 11.93 -14.01 11.58
C TRP A 183 11.27 -14.08 10.19
N ALA A 184 10.67 -15.21 9.79
CA ALA A 184 9.91 -15.28 8.54
C ALA A 184 8.91 -14.11 8.52
N LEU A 185 9.21 -13.11 7.69
CA LEU A 185 8.41 -11.90 7.57
C LEU A 185 7.00 -12.39 7.25
N PRO A 186 5.99 -12.19 8.11
CA PRO A 186 4.68 -12.67 7.80
C PRO A 186 4.24 -11.99 6.52
N ASP A 187 3.88 -12.76 5.50
CA ASP A 187 3.20 -12.33 4.26
C ASP A 187 1.91 -11.52 4.51
N GLN A 188 1.64 -11.18 5.76
CA GLN A 188 0.50 -10.42 6.26
C GLN A 188 0.58 -8.93 5.93
N VAL A 189 1.72 -8.37 5.51
CA VAL A 189 1.79 -6.93 5.15
C VAL A 189 1.08 -6.65 3.82
N SER A 190 1.13 -7.57 2.86
CA SER A 190 0.38 -7.45 1.59
C SER A 190 -1.12 -7.79 1.78
N GLN A 191 -1.45 -8.59 2.80
CA GLN A 191 -2.83 -8.96 3.12
C GLN A 191 -3.53 -7.96 4.06
N MET A 192 -2.80 -7.23 4.91
CA MET A 192 -3.37 -6.21 5.82
C MET A 192 -3.82 -4.94 5.08
N LEU A 193 -3.28 -4.65 3.89
CA LEU A 193 -3.72 -3.50 3.09
C LEU A 193 -4.90 -3.83 2.14
N ARG A 194 -5.27 -5.11 2.03
CA ARG A 194 -6.30 -5.62 1.10
C ARG A 194 -7.45 -6.35 1.81
N HIS A 195 -7.72 -6.00 3.07
CA HIS A 195 -8.92 -6.49 3.74
C HIS A 195 -10.15 -5.71 3.21
N GLU A 196 -10.58 -6.06 2.00
CA GLU A 196 -11.97 -5.84 1.60
C GLU A 196 -12.82 -6.66 2.57
N VAL A 197 -13.50 -5.97 3.49
CA VAL A 197 -14.38 -6.62 4.47
C VAL A 197 -15.42 -7.40 3.65
N PRO A 198 -15.44 -8.73 3.73
CA PRO A 198 -16.23 -9.52 2.81
C PRO A 198 -17.73 -9.27 3.03
N LEU A 199 -18.50 -9.22 1.93
CA LEU A 199 -19.91 -8.80 1.94
C LEU A 199 -20.80 -9.56 2.93
N TRP A 200 -20.43 -10.80 3.28
CA TRP A 200 -21.16 -11.59 4.29
C TRP A 200 -21.11 -10.97 5.69
N VAL A 201 -20.07 -10.20 6.03
CA VAL A 201 -19.97 -9.50 7.32
C VAL A 201 -21.01 -8.38 7.40
N TYR A 202 -21.22 -7.63 6.30
CA TYR A 202 -22.27 -6.62 6.21
C TYR A 202 -23.66 -7.26 6.30
N LEU A 203 -23.88 -8.39 5.62
CA LEU A 203 -25.14 -9.15 5.73
C LEU A 203 -25.39 -9.66 7.15
N ALA A 204 -24.36 -10.19 7.81
CA ALA A 204 -24.46 -10.67 9.20
C ALA A 204 -24.77 -9.53 10.18
N LEU A 205 -24.15 -8.35 9.99
CA LEU A 205 -24.43 -7.17 10.80
C LEU A 205 -25.88 -6.69 10.63
N ILE A 206 -26.37 -6.60 9.39
CA ILE A 206 -27.76 -6.20 9.11
C ILE A 206 -28.74 -7.21 9.73
N ALA A 207 -28.48 -8.52 9.58
CA ALA A 207 -29.31 -9.56 10.18
C ALA A 207 -29.34 -9.45 11.71
N LEU A 208 -28.19 -9.21 12.36
CA LEU A 208 -28.11 -9.01 13.80
C LEU A 208 -28.95 -7.82 14.27
N VAL A 209 -28.87 -6.68 13.56
CA VAL A 209 -29.66 -5.49 13.89
C VAL A 209 -31.15 -5.77 13.72
N CYS A 210 -31.57 -6.43 12.63
CA CYS A 210 -32.96 -6.81 12.41
C CYS A 210 -33.50 -7.73 13.52
N VAL A 211 -32.72 -8.72 13.97
CA VAL A 211 -33.10 -9.61 15.08
C VAL A 211 -33.23 -8.81 16.39
N GLY A 212 -32.30 -7.90 16.67
CA GLY A 212 -32.38 -7.04 17.85
C GLY A 212 -33.66 -6.19 17.86
N VAL A 213 -33.97 -5.54 16.73
CA VAL A 213 -35.20 -4.75 16.58
C VAL A 213 -36.45 -5.61 16.75
N TYR A 214 -36.49 -6.80 16.13
CA TYR A 214 -37.60 -7.73 16.25
C TYR A 214 -37.84 -8.14 17.72
N LEU A 215 -36.79 -8.56 18.43
CA LEU A 215 -36.90 -8.96 19.84
C LEU A 215 -37.36 -7.80 20.73
N THR A 216 -36.90 -6.57 20.47
CA THR A 216 -37.36 -5.41 21.24
C THR A 216 -38.84 -5.10 21.02
N LEU A 217 -39.31 -5.20 19.77
CA LEU A 217 -40.72 -5.00 19.41
C LEU A 217 -41.61 -6.08 20.02
N ASP A 218 -41.19 -7.34 19.96
CA ASP A 218 -41.90 -8.48 20.53
C ASP A 218 -42.07 -8.33 22.05
N TRP A 219 -40.99 -7.92 22.73
CA TRP A 219 -41.01 -7.70 24.17
C TRP A 219 -41.86 -6.49 24.61
N LEU A 220 -41.96 -5.47 23.76
CA LEU A 220 -42.87 -4.33 23.98
C LEU A 220 -44.33 -4.74 23.76
N LEU A 221 -44.61 -5.50 22.69
CA LEU A 221 -45.96 -5.99 22.39
C LEU A 221 -46.47 -6.94 23.47
N ASP A 222 -45.63 -7.86 23.96
CA ASP A 222 -46.04 -8.80 25.02
C ASP A 222 -46.46 -8.08 26.31
N LYS A 223 -45.82 -6.95 26.62
CA LYS A 223 -46.22 -6.12 27.76
C LYS A 223 -47.58 -5.47 27.56
N ASP A 224 -47.83 -4.94 26.37
CA ASP A 224 -49.09 -4.29 26.03
C ASP A 224 -50.25 -5.30 25.95
N VAL A 225 -49.99 -6.49 25.40
CA VAL A 225 -50.96 -7.60 25.32
C VAL A 225 -51.27 -8.16 26.72
N ALA A 226 -50.27 -8.32 27.58
CA ALA A 226 -50.48 -8.76 28.96
C ALA A 226 -51.33 -7.73 29.74
N ALA A 227 -51.04 -6.44 29.60
CA ALA A 227 -51.80 -5.37 30.24
C ALA A 227 -53.27 -5.32 29.76
N LEU A 228 -53.51 -5.50 28.46
CA LEU A 228 -54.86 -5.51 27.89
C LEU A 228 -55.66 -6.75 28.33
N SER A 229 -55.01 -7.92 28.40
CA SER A 229 -55.65 -9.16 28.82
C SER A 229 -56.17 -9.09 30.26
N GLU A 230 -55.43 -8.43 31.15
CA GLU A 230 -55.80 -8.26 32.55
C GLU A 230 -56.99 -7.29 32.69
N GLN A 231 -57.04 -6.23 31.90
CA GLN A 231 -58.18 -5.29 31.89
C GLN A 231 -59.48 -5.94 31.39
N ILE A 232 -59.41 -6.75 30.33
CA ILE A 232 -60.57 -7.49 29.82
C ILE A 232 -61.05 -8.49 30.87
N ARG A 233 -60.13 -9.16 31.57
CA ARG A 233 -60.47 -10.14 32.61
C ARG A 233 -61.15 -9.48 33.82
N GLN A 234 -60.70 -8.29 34.21
CA GLN A 234 -61.31 -7.52 35.28
C GLN A 234 -62.73 -7.05 34.91
N LEU A 235 -62.95 -6.59 33.68
CA LEU A 235 -64.26 -6.17 33.18
C LEU A 235 -65.29 -7.31 33.10
N PHE A 236 -64.85 -8.54 32.85
CA PHE A 236 -65.73 -9.72 32.83
C PHE A 236 -65.91 -10.39 34.21
N SER A 237 -65.23 -9.90 35.25
CA SER A 237 -65.31 -10.42 36.63
C SER A 237 -66.14 -9.55 37.59
N ALA A 238 -66.69 -8.43 37.12
CA ALA A 238 -67.63 -7.56 37.83
C ALA A 238 -69.06 -7.77 37.33
#